data_AF-A0AAF0UDZ2-F1
#
_entry.id   AF-A0AAF0UDZ2-F1
#
_cell.length_a   1.000
_cell.length_b   1.000
_cell.length_c   1.000
_cell.angle_alpha   90.00
_cell.angle_beta   90.00
_cell.angle_gamma   90.00
#
_symmetry.space_group_name_H-M   'P 1'
#
loop_
_entity.id
_entity.type
_entity.pdbx_description
1 polymer ?
#
loop_
_entity_poly.entity_id
_entity_poly.type
_entity_poly.pdbx_seq_one_letter_code
_entity_poly.pdbx_strand_id
1 'polypeptide(L)' 'MATAIGKPLYTDNFTASIERISYARILVETDVSQPLIDSIEIVTPSGTFQQPVEYEWRPSFCTDCMKFRHNVEKCWAK' A
#
# COMPACT_ATOMS: atom_id res chain seq x y z
N MET A 1 -4.00 8.24 8.21
CA MET A 1 -4.31 6.93 7.61
C MET A 1 -3.30 6.59 6.51
N ALA A 2 -3.30 7.26 5.35
CA ALA A 2 -2.38 6.93 4.25
C ALA A 2 -0.89 7.05 4.59
N THR A 3 -0.51 7.99 5.47
CA THR A 3 0.88 8.18 5.92
C THR A 3 1.47 6.97 6.63
N ALA A 4 0.63 6.08 7.19
CA ALA A 4 1.10 4.83 7.78
C ALA A 4 1.58 3.82 6.73
N ILE A 5 1.18 3.99 5.47
CA ILE A 5 1.54 3.11 4.33
C ILE A 5 2.71 3.69 3.54
N GLY A 6 2.78 5.01 3.43
CA GLY A 6 3.81 5.72 2.67
C GLY A 6 3.44 7.18 2.47
N LYS A 7 4.01 7.82 1.44
CA LYS A 7 3.72 9.22 1.14
C LYS A 7 2.49 9.33 0.23
N PRO A 8 1.34 9.86 0.70
CA PRO A 8 0.17 10.03 -0.16
C PRO A 8 0.46 11.07 -1.25
N LEU A 9 0.08 10.76 -2.48
CA LEU A 9 0.24 11.62 -3.66
C LEU A 9 -1.10 12.21 -4.10
N TYR A 10 -2.10 11.35 -4.28
CA TYR A 10 -3.42 11.75 -4.77
C TYR A 10 -4.52 10.93 -4.11
N THR A 11 -5.71 11.51 -4.02
CA THR A 11 -6.94 10.84 -3.59
C THR A 11 -7.92 10.84 -4.77
N ASP A 12 -8.73 9.80 -4.90
CA ASP A 12 -9.77 9.81 -5.94
C ASP A 12 -10.87 10.82 -5.60
N ASN A 13 -11.67 11.20 -6.62
CA ASN A 13 -12.72 12.21 -6.45
C ASN A 13 -13.76 11.79 -5.41
N PHE A 14 -14.08 10.50 -5.34
CA PHE A 14 -15.08 9.97 -4.39
C PHE A 14 -14.60 10.02 -2.93
N THR A 15 -13.32 9.72 -2.68
CA THR A 15 -12.72 9.89 -1.35
C THR A 15 -12.62 11.38 -1.00
N ALA A 16 -12.29 12.22 -1.98
CA ALA A 16 -12.20 13.67 -1.78
C ALA A 16 -13.57 14.32 -1.49
N SER A 17 -14.63 13.86 -2.16
CA SER A 17 -16.00 14.36 -1.99
C SER A 17 -16.76 13.70 -0.83
N ILE A 18 -16.19 12.66 -0.21
CA ILE A 18 -16.83 11.86 0.85
C ILE A 18 -18.16 11.23 0.37
N GLU A 19 -18.37 11.12 -0.95
CA GLU A 19 -19.62 10.62 -1.53
C GLU A 19 -19.73 9.09 -1.46
N ARG A 20 -18.61 8.38 -1.26
CA ARG A 20 -18.57 6.92 -1.10
C ARG A 20 -17.94 6.56 0.24
N ILE A 21 -18.77 6.00 1.13
CA ILE A 21 -18.40 5.74 2.53
C ILE A 21 -17.87 4.30 2.72
N SER A 22 -17.97 3.44 1.69
CA SER A 22 -17.63 2.01 1.83
C SER A 22 -16.12 1.71 1.84
N TYR A 23 -15.30 2.56 1.21
CA TYR A 23 -13.84 2.44 1.17
C TYR A 23 -13.20 3.75 0.73
N ALA A 24 -11.91 3.93 1.03
CA ALA A 24 -11.10 5.04 0.54
C ALA A 24 -10.08 4.56 -0.50
N ARG A 25 -9.84 5.34 -1.56
CA ARG A 25 -8.83 5.08 -2.60
C ARG A 25 -7.81 6.20 -2.66
N ILE A 26 -6.54 5.83 -2.51
CA ILE A 26 -5.44 6.78 -2.37
C ILE A 26 -4.24 6.24 -3.15
N LEU A 27 -3.61 7.09 -3.96
CA LEU A 27 -2.32 6.80 -4.57
C LEU A 27 -1.22 7.14 -3.56
N VAL A 28 -0.40 6.16 -3.21
CA VAL A 28 0.66 6.28 -2.21
C VAL A 28 2.00 5.87 -2.82
N GLU A 29 3.01 6.72 -2.65
CA GLU A 29 4.41 6.38 -2.91
C GLU A 29 4.94 5.54 -1.75
N THR A 30 5.47 4.36 -2.07
CA THR A 30 5.96 3.38 -1.09
C THR A 30 7.29 2.78 -1.54
N ASP A 31 8.07 2.31 -0.57
CA ASP A 31 9.35 1.64 -0.80
C ASP A 31 9.12 0.14 -1.01
N VAL A 32 9.26 -0.30 -2.26
CA VAL A 32 9.06 -1.70 -2.66
C VAL A 32 10.19 -2.64 -2.22
N SER A 33 11.29 -2.10 -1.66
CA SER A 33 12.34 -2.93 -1.05
C SER A 33 11.93 -3.47 0.31
N GLN A 34 10.87 -2.92 0.91
CA GLN A 34 10.30 -3.34 2.18
C GLN A 34 8.99 -4.11 1.96
N PRO A 35 8.58 -4.96 2.93
CA PRO A 35 7.28 -5.62 2.87
C PRO A 35 6.15 -4.59 2.77
N LEU A 36 5.27 -4.77 1.78
CA LEU A 36 4.06 -3.96 1.65
C LEU A 36 3.11 -4.25 2.82
N ILE A 37 2.48 -3.20 3.34
CA ILE A 37 1.58 -3.29 4.50
C ILE A 37 0.22 -3.82 4.04
N ASP A 38 -0.21 -4.95 4.59
CA ASP A 38 -1.50 -5.58 4.24
C ASP A 38 -2.68 -5.09 5.11
N SER A 39 -2.41 -4.54 6.29
CA SER A 39 -3.43 -4.01 7.21
C SER A 39 -2.85 -2.91 8.10
N ILE A 40 -3.68 -1.94 8.45
CA ILE A 40 -3.35 -0.90 9.43
C ILE A 40 -4.24 -1.01 10.66
N GLU A 41 -3.65 -0.82 11.84
CA GLU A 41 -4.40 -0.73 13.08
C GLU A 41 -4.97 0.69 13.25
N ILE A 42 -6.27 0.80 13.47
CA ILE A 42 -6.96 2.07 13.71
C ILE A 42 -7.52 2.06 15.12
N VAL A 43 -7.02 2.99 15.94
CA VAL A 43 -7.52 3.21 17.30
C VAL A 43 -8.58 4.30 17.27
N THR A 44 -9.78 3.97 17.75
CA THR A 44 -10.89 4.91 17.91
C THR A 44 -11.38 4.94 19.36
N PRO A 45 -12.12 5.97 19.79
CA PRO A 45 -12.74 5.99 21.12
C PRO A 45 -13.66 4.78 21.38
N SER A 46 -14.21 4.18 20.32
CA SER A 46 -15.11 3.02 20.39
C SER A 46 -14.37 1.67 20.39
N GLY A 47 -13.04 1.68 20.24
CA GLY A 47 -12.22 0.47 20.17
C GLY A 47 -11.19 0.51 19.05
N THR A 48 -10.38 -0.54 18.99
CA THR A 48 -9.34 -0.74 17.97
C THR A 48 -9.82 -1.75 16.94
N PHE A 49 -9.60 -1.47 15.66
CA PHE A 49 -9.87 -2.43 14.59
C PHE A 49 -8.76 -2.43 13.54
N GLN A 50 -8.63 -3.55 12.83
CA GLN A 50 -7.69 -3.71 11.73
C GLN A 50 -8.38 -3.36 10.41
N GLN A 51 -7.86 -2.36 9.72
CA GLN A 51 -8.32 -1.95 8.40
C GLN A 51 -7.46 -2.64 7.34
N PRO A 52 -8.01 -3.58 6.54
CA PRO A 52 -7.27 -4.19 5.45
C PRO A 52 -6.93 -3.16 4.36
N VAL A 53 -5.76 -3.34 3.74
CA VAL A 53 -5.24 -2.55 2.62
C VAL A 53 -5.23 -3.43 1.39
N GLU A 54 -5.92 -2.99 0.34
CA GLU A 54 -5.93 -3.66 -0.94
C GLU A 54 -5.15 -2.83 -1.97
N TYR A 55 -4.20 -3.48 -2.65
CA TYR A 55 -3.41 -2.87 -3.71
C TYR A 55 -3.98 -3.30 -5.05
N GLU A 56 -4.30 -2.35 -5.94
CA GLU A 56 -4.75 -2.67 -7.30
C GLU A 56 -3.67 -3.44 -8.09
N TRP A 57 -2.40 -3.22 -7.77
CA TRP A 57 -1.27 -3.94 -8.35
C TRP A 57 -0.13 -4.11 -7.33
N ARG A 58 0.38 -5.34 -7.22
CA ARG A 58 1.54 -5.68 -6.39
C ARG A 58 2.74 -6.01 -7.29
N PRO A 59 3.77 -5.14 -7.38
CA PRO A 59 4.95 -5.41 -8.18
C PRO A 59 5.73 -6.63 -7.65
N SER A 60 6.23 -7.46 -8.55
CA SER A 60 7.36 -8.33 -8.22
C SER A 60 8.64 -7.49 -8.21
N PHE A 61 9.34 -7.46 -7.08
CA PHE A 61 10.56 -6.69 -6.89
C PHE A 61 11.67 -7.59 -6.35
N CYS A 62 12.85 -7.48 -6.96
CA CYS A 62 14.02 -8.24 -6.57
C CYS A 62 14.93 -7.37 -5.70
N THR A 63 15.12 -7.76 -4.44
CA THR A 63 16.00 -7.06 -3.51
C THR A 63 17.50 -7.30 -3.77
N ASP A 64 17.86 -8.35 -4.53
CA ASP A 64 19.26 -8.65 -4.85
C ASP A 64 19.82 -7.72 -5.93
N CYS A 65 19.03 -7.42 -6.97
CA CYS A 65 19.47 -6.60 -8.10
C CYS A 65 18.71 -5.27 -8.24
N MET A 66 17.80 -4.96 -7.30
CA MET A 66 17.00 -3.74 -7.23
C MET A 66 16.17 -3.48 -8.50
N LYS A 67 15.59 -4.52 -9.10
CA LYS A 67 14.79 -4.45 -10.34
C LYS A 67 13.39 -5.02 -10.16
N PHE A 68 12.44 -4.43 -10.88
CA PHE A 68 11.07 -4.93 -11.00
C PHE A 68 10.99 -6.19 -11.88
N ARG A 69 9.80 -6.81 -11.88
CA ARG A 69 9.35 -7.93 -12.75
C ARG A 69 9.73 -9.33 -12.27
N HIS A 70 10.60 -9.46 -11.27
CA HIS A 70 10.98 -10.76 -10.71
C HIS A 70 11.27 -10.65 -9.22
N ASN A 71 11.20 -11.77 -8.53
CA ASN A 71 11.63 -11.88 -7.13
C ASN A 71 13.05 -12.45 -7.07
N VAL A 72 13.64 -12.45 -5.89
CA VAL A 72 14.97 -12.99 -5.58
C VAL A 72 15.18 -14.41 -6.13
N GLU A 73 14.16 -15.27 -6.02
CA GLU A 73 14.21 -16.66 -6.52
C GLU A 73 14.42 -16.78 -8.04
N LYS A 74 13.93 -15.80 -8.80
CA LYS A 74 14.00 -15.76 -10.27
C LYS A 74 15.03 -14.73 -10.76
N CYS A 75 15.98 -14.36 -9.91
CA CYS A 75 17.02 -13.42 -10.28
C CYS A 75 18.08 -14.08 -11.17
N TRP A 76 18.31 -13.45 -12.33
CA TRP A 76 19.26 -13.85 -13.37
C TRP A 76 20.60 -13.13 -13.25
N ALA A 77 20.73 -12.19 -12.31
CA ALA A 77 21.98 -11.48 -12.02
C ALA A 77 22.86 -12.23 -11.00
N LYS A 78 22.60 -13.53 -10.78
CA LYS A 78 23.44 -14.41 -9.95
C LYS A 78 24.70 -14.83 -10.67
#